data_AF-A0A9D2XAR4-F1
#
_entry.id   AF-A0A9D2XAR4-F1
#
_cell.length_a   1.000
_cell.length_b   1.000
_cell.length_c   1.000
_cell.angle_alpha   90.00
_cell.angle_beta   90.00
_cell.angle_gamma   90.00
#
_symmetry.space_group_name_H-M   'P 1'
#
loop_
_entity.id
_entity.type
_entity.pdbx_description
1 polymer ?
#
loop_
_entity_poly.entity_id
_entity_poly.type
_entity_poly.pdbx_seq_one_letter_code
_entity_poly.pdbx_strand_id
1 'polypeptide(L)'
;RNLSKKYNQKRSSKDEPECRLTSYQSFLDILNEMNDYAGQRELIAENLMMNICIDLTKYLQELKQERKTYLTEAKKAQQSLESTYKQLDTSKKRFEREWREAERAAQNAEKTDQDINATKADVEKAKLHANMKAHTAEDCKNDYASQLQKYNKEQSQFYFNDMPDIFNKLQDLDERRIRKLAQGYILFSDTEKHVMPIIGKCLEGITKAGTNVNEKNDTMFVIEQNKSGFERPGDQEFEDYSQGINRASSDSSLGTPKGPMDLLGKNKSKNFWLFTRKSKFSSSMLTPFSSPPDPLPSNGSPSPKFSREPLSYCLKEINKTVKPRISSFRTLRRSHPSCDPLQPTVTEDFAHLPPEQRRKRLQQKLEEISKDLQKEVDQSEALEKMKDVYEKNPQMGDPASLASQISQTSLKMERLKVELNKYETWLAEAGARGDTLRYKPNVFNNNGAHDALSPDGAHSDESTPDPSQAIYAEFDDDFEDEELVAPIGECTAMYNFPGASEGTISMQEGEVLAVVEEDKGDGWTRVRRNNGDEGYIPTSYVSIRLNK
;
A
#
# COMPACT_ATOMS: atom_id res chain seq x y z
N ARG A 1 2.33 -23.33 -24.77
CA ARG A 1 3.40 -23.88 -25.63
C ARG A 1 3.87 -25.27 -25.21
N ASN A 2 4.24 -25.52 -23.94
CA ASN A 2 4.68 -26.85 -23.50
C ASN A 2 3.65 -27.97 -23.74
N LEU A 3 2.35 -27.66 -23.59
CA LEU A 3 1.26 -28.58 -23.92
C LEU A 3 1.31 -28.98 -25.42
N SER A 4 1.33 -28.01 -26.33
CA SER A 4 1.45 -28.27 -27.77
C SER A 4 2.68 -29.12 -28.08
N LYS A 5 3.86 -28.79 -27.52
CA LYS A 5 5.09 -29.57 -27.72
C LYS A 5 5.00 -31.01 -27.22
N LYS A 6 4.29 -31.25 -26.11
CA LYS A 6 4.13 -32.58 -25.50
C LYS A 6 3.32 -33.52 -26.39
N TYR A 7 2.26 -33.02 -27.01
CA TYR A 7 1.33 -33.80 -27.82
C TYR A 7 1.66 -33.78 -29.32
N ASN A 8 2.47 -32.84 -29.77
CA ASN A 8 3.00 -32.77 -31.14
C ASN A 8 4.18 -33.76 -31.31
N GLN A 9 3.99 -35.01 -30.86
CA GLN A 9 5.05 -36.01 -30.72
C GLN A 9 5.92 -36.09 -31.99
N LYS A 10 7.23 -35.93 -31.77
CA LYS A 10 8.31 -36.12 -32.74
C LYS A 10 8.02 -37.34 -33.62
N ARG A 11 7.83 -37.10 -34.92
CA ARG A 11 8.04 -38.06 -36.00
C ARG A 11 7.59 -39.47 -35.61
N SER A 12 6.27 -39.68 -35.47
CA SER A 12 5.82 -40.93 -36.04
C SER A 12 6.26 -40.91 -37.50
N SER A 13 6.84 -42.02 -37.96
CA SER A 13 7.33 -42.17 -39.32
C SER A 13 6.36 -41.48 -40.28
N LYS A 14 6.83 -40.68 -41.24
CA LYS A 14 5.97 -40.13 -42.31
C LYS A 14 5.17 -41.23 -43.04
N ASP A 15 5.54 -42.49 -42.81
CA ASP A 15 4.93 -43.70 -43.34
C ASP A 15 3.91 -44.35 -42.39
N GLU A 16 3.65 -43.80 -41.20
CA GLU A 16 2.63 -44.35 -40.31
C GLU A 16 1.23 -43.97 -40.85
N PRO A 17 0.40 -44.95 -41.20
CA PRO A 17 -0.83 -44.74 -41.97
C PRO A 17 -1.87 -43.90 -41.23
N GLU A 18 -1.85 -43.92 -39.90
CA GLU A 18 -2.73 -43.12 -39.03
C GLU A 18 -2.50 -41.62 -39.21
N CYS A 19 -1.31 -41.19 -39.64
CA CYS A 19 -1.00 -39.80 -39.93
C CYS A 19 -1.77 -39.23 -41.13
N ARG A 20 -2.39 -40.07 -41.96
CA ARG A 20 -3.18 -39.63 -43.13
C ARG A 20 -4.66 -39.44 -42.84
N LEU A 21 -5.12 -39.79 -41.64
CA LEU A 21 -6.49 -39.55 -41.21
C LEU A 21 -6.71 -38.05 -41.00
N THR A 22 -7.81 -37.53 -41.53
CA THR A 22 -8.21 -36.13 -41.39
C THR A 22 -8.43 -35.76 -39.92
N SER A 23 -8.90 -36.70 -39.11
CA SER A 23 -9.01 -36.58 -37.64
C SER A 23 -7.66 -36.32 -36.96
N TYR A 24 -6.60 -37.04 -37.35
CA TYR A 24 -5.25 -36.84 -36.82
C TYR A 24 -4.62 -35.54 -37.33
N GLN A 25 -4.75 -35.24 -38.63
CA GLN A 25 -4.25 -33.99 -39.20
C GLN A 25 -4.88 -32.77 -38.53
N SER A 26 -6.20 -32.81 -38.28
CA SER A 26 -6.92 -31.74 -37.60
C SER A 26 -6.43 -31.55 -36.16
N PHE A 27 -6.09 -32.63 -35.45
CA PHE A 27 -5.48 -32.54 -34.13
C PHE A 27 -4.12 -31.83 -34.16
N LEU A 28 -3.26 -32.14 -35.14
CA LEU A 28 -1.97 -31.46 -35.32
C LEU A 28 -2.16 -29.97 -35.63
N ASP A 29 -3.11 -29.62 -36.49
CA ASP A 29 -3.43 -28.23 -36.84
C ASP A 29 -3.89 -27.45 -35.59
N ILE A 30 -4.75 -28.06 -34.74
CA ILE A 30 -5.17 -27.46 -33.47
C ILE A 30 -3.98 -27.24 -32.52
N LEU A 31 -3.04 -28.19 -32.43
CA LEU A 31 -1.85 -28.03 -31.58
C LEU A 31 -0.95 -26.89 -32.05
N ASN A 32 -0.86 -26.68 -33.36
CA ASN A 32 -0.11 -25.57 -33.96
C ASN A 32 -0.77 -24.22 -33.65
N GLU A 33 -2.08 -24.09 -33.87
CA GLU A 33 -2.81 -22.86 -33.54
C GLU A 33 -2.75 -22.53 -32.04
N MET A 34 -2.81 -23.55 -31.17
CA MET A 34 -2.62 -23.39 -29.73
C MET A 34 -1.20 -22.93 -29.36
N ASN A 35 -0.18 -23.38 -30.10
CA ASN A 35 1.19 -22.92 -29.90
C ASN A 35 1.34 -21.43 -30.27
N ASP A 36 0.74 -21.02 -31.38
CA ASP A 36 0.79 -19.65 -31.87
C ASP A 36 0.00 -18.71 -30.96
N TYR A 37 -1.19 -19.11 -30.52
CA TYR A 37 -1.98 -18.42 -29.50
C TYR A 37 -1.16 -18.16 -28.22
N ALA A 38 -0.46 -19.20 -27.73
CA ALA A 38 0.36 -19.06 -26.55
C ALA A 38 1.57 -18.13 -26.77
N GLY A 39 2.14 -18.09 -27.99
CA GLY A 39 3.18 -17.12 -28.35
C GLY A 39 2.67 -15.68 -28.35
N GLN A 40 1.42 -15.43 -28.76
CA GLN A 40 0.83 -14.09 -28.67
C GLN A 40 0.62 -13.64 -27.22
N ARG A 41 0.24 -14.57 -26.31
CA ARG A 41 0.13 -14.27 -24.88
C ARG A 41 1.50 -13.98 -24.24
N GLU A 42 2.53 -14.70 -24.64
CA GLU A 42 3.93 -14.43 -24.25
C GLU A 42 4.36 -13.02 -24.71
N LEU A 43 4.06 -12.65 -25.95
CA LEU A 43 4.34 -11.32 -26.49
C LEU A 43 3.65 -10.19 -25.70
N ILE A 44 2.40 -10.39 -25.25
CA ILE A 44 1.75 -9.42 -24.34
C ILE A 44 2.57 -9.27 -23.07
N ALA A 45 2.92 -10.38 -22.41
CA ALA A 45 3.65 -10.33 -21.15
C ALA A 45 4.99 -9.60 -21.28
N GLU A 46 5.75 -9.86 -22.35
CA GLU A 46 7.01 -9.16 -22.65
C GLU A 46 6.78 -7.65 -22.85
N ASN A 47 5.77 -7.27 -23.62
CA ASN A 47 5.46 -5.85 -23.86
C ASN A 47 5.00 -5.13 -22.59
N LEU A 48 4.17 -5.76 -21.76
CA LEU A 48 3.73 -5.18 -20.50
C LEU A 48 4.92 -5.03 -19.53
N MET A 49 5.78 -6.04 -19.45
CA MET A 49 6.98 -5.97 -18.60
C MET A 49 7.91 -4.84 -19.04
N MET A 50 8.26 -4.79 -20.32
CA MET A 50 9.24 -3.85 -20.84
C MET A 50 8.71 -2.42 -20.92
N ASN A 51 7.50 -2.23 -21.46
CA ASN A 51 6.99 -0.90 -21.78
C ASN A 51 6.15 -0.27 -20.67
N ILE A 52 5.71 -1.06 -19.67
CA ILE A 52 4.97 -0.55 -18.51
C ILE A 52 5.76 -0.74 -17.24
N CYS A 53 6.08 -1.98 -16.85
CA CYS A 53 6.70 -2.22 -15.54
C CYS A 53 8.07 -1.54 -15.42
N ILE A 54 9.00 -1.81 -16.33
CA ILE A 54 10.35 -1.24 -16.28
C ILE A 54 10.33 0.29 -16.43
N ASP A 55 9.55 0.81 -17.38
CA ASP A 55 9.46 2.26 -17.62
C ASP A 55 8.85 3.01 -16.43
N LEU A 56 7.76 2.49 -15.83
CA LEU A 56 7.15 3.10 -14.66
C LEU A 56 8.03 3.01 -13.42
N THR A 57 8.73 1.90 -13.21
CA THR A 57 9.68 1.76 -12.09
C THR A 57 10.80 2.78 -12.19
N LYS A 58 11.39 2.94 -13.38
CA LYS A 58 12.42 3.96 -13.61
C LYS A 58 11.87 5.36 -13.39
N TYR A 59 10.71 5.67 -13.96
CA TYR A 59 10.08 7.00 -13.81
C TYR A 59 9.73 7.31 -12.35
N LEU A 60 9.30 6.31 -11.57
CA LEU A 60 9.04 6.45 -10.15
C LEU A 60 10.30 6.85 -9.36
N GLN A 61 11.46 6.27 -9.69
CA GLN A 61 12.73 6.65 -9.06
C GLN A 61 13.09 8.11 -9.35
N GLU A 62 12.92 8.57 -10.58
CA GLU A 62 13.12 9.96 -10.98
C GLU A 62 12.19 10.91 -10.18
N LEU A 63 10.90 10.58 -10.10
CA LEU A 63 9.93 11.35 -9.31
C LEU A 63 10.24 11.36 -7.81
N LYS A 64 10.69 10.24 -7.23
CA LYS A 64 11.11 10.16 -5.82
C LYS A 64 12.28 11.12 -5.56
N GLN A 65 13.26 11.18 -6.47
CA GLN A 65 14.42 12.06 -6.35
C GLN A 65 14.06 13.55 -6.54
N GLU A 66 13.22 13.88 -7.52
CA GLU A 66 12.70 15.25 -7.69
C GLU A 66 11.92 15.72 -6.46
N ARG A 67 11.01 14.87 -5.93
CA ARG A 67 10.25 15.18 -4.72
C ARG A 67 11.16 15.45 -3.52
N LYS A 68 12.19 14.63 -3.31
CA LYS A 68 13.18 14.83 -2.25
C LYS A 68 13.88 16.19 -2.39
N THR A 69 14.19 16.59 -3.62
CA THR A 69 14.83 17.88 -3.92
C THR A 69 13.93 19.05 -3.53
N TYR A 70 12.66 19.05 -3.96
CA TYR A 70 11.71 20.12 -3.63
C TYR A 70 11.38 20.20 -2.14
N LEU A 71 11.27 19.07 -1.45
CA LEU A 71 11.07 19.05 0.00
C LEU A 71 12.28 19.60 0.76
N THR A 72 13.49 19.34 0.25
CA THR A 72 14.72 19.91 0.82
C THR A 72 14.79 21.43 0.59
N GLU A 73 14.36 21.91 -0.58
CA GLU A 73 14.21 23.34 -0.87
C GLU A 73 13.23 24.01 0.10
N ALA A 74 12.08 23.40 0.36
CA ALA A 74 11.09 23.87 1.34
C ALA A 74 11.67 23.97 2.75
N LYS A 75 12.35 22.91 3.19
CA LYS A 75 13.00 22.86 4.51
C LYS A 75 14.05 23.96 4.64
N LYS A 76 14.83 24.22 3.59
CA LYS A 76 15.85 25.27 3.57
C LYS A 76 15.22 26.67 3.66
N ALA A 77 14.16 26.94 2.90
CA ALA A 77 13.43 28.20 2.96
C ALA A 77 12.85 28.45 4.36
N GLN A 78 12.27 27.41 4.97
CA GLN A 78 11.74 27.49 6.34
C GLN A 78 12.84 27.76 7.38
N GLN A 79 13.98 27.07 7.26
CA GLN A 79 15.12 27.29 8.16
C GLN A 79 15.70 28.70 8.02
N SER A 80 15.73 29.28 6.81
CA SER A 80 16.12 30.67 6.59
C SER A 80 15.21 31.64 7.37
N LEU A 81 13.89 31.47 7.23
CA LEU A 81 12.91 32.30 7.92
C LEU A 81 12.97 32.15 9.45
N GLU A 82 13.14 30.92 9.94
CA GLU A 82 13.27 30.67 11.38
C GLU A 82 14.56 31.30 11.95
N SER A 83 15.66 31.23 11.21
CA SER A 83 16.94 31.84 11.59
C SER A 83 16.83 33.37 11.70
N THR A 84 16.20 34.02 10.71
CA THR A 84 15.98 35.48 10.74
C THR A 84 15.03 35.90 11.86
N TYR A 85 14.00 35.10 12.15
CA TYR A 85 13.14 35.33 13.30
C TYR A 85 13.91 35.23 14.64
N LYS A 86 14.78 34.25 14.81
CA LYS A 86 15.61 34.12 16.02
C LYS A 86 16.52 35.32 16.23
N GLN A 87 17.09 35.88 15.15
CA GLN A 87 17.89 37.11 15.20
C GLN A 87 17.04 38.31 15.62
N LEU A 88 15.82 38.44 15.07
CA LEU A 88 14.86 39.46 15.46
C LEU A 88 14.46 39.36 16.94
N ASP A 89 14.12 38.17 17.41
CA ASP A 89 13.72 37.94 18.80
C ASP A 89 14.87 38.25 19.77
N THR A 90 16.10 37.90 19.40
CA THR A 90 17.30 38.19 20.19
C THR A 90 17.58 39.69 20.29
N SER A 91 17.54 40.41 19.15
CA SER A 91 17.75 41.87 19.13
C SER A 91 16.64 42.62 19.88
N LYS A 92 15.38 42.17 19.76
CA LYS A 92 14.25 42.70 20.53
C LYS A 92 14.46 42.55 22.04
N LYS A 93 14.80 41.34 22.51
CA LYS A 93 15.07 41.08 23.94
C LYS A 93 16.25 41.89 24.47
N ARG A 94 17.29 42.09 23.65
CA ARG A 94 18.43 42.95 23.98
C ARG A 94 17.98 44.39 24.15
N PHE A 95 17.26 44.94 23.19
CA PHE A 95 16.70 46.30 23.28
C PHE A 95 15.84 46.48 24.55
N GLU A 96 14.93 45.55 24.83
CA GLU A 96 14.08 45.59 26.04
C GLU A 96 14.89 45.59 27.35
N ARG A 97 16.04 44.91 27.38
CA ARG A 97 16.93 44.90 28.55
C ARG A 97 17.69 46.22 28.69
N GLU A 98 18.37 46.65 27.63
CA GLU A 98 19.18 47.88 27.66
C GLU A 98 18.31 49.12 27.90
N TRP A 99 17.08 49.15 27.37
CA TRP A 99 16.11 50.21 27.65
C TRP A 99 15.76 50.33 29.14
N ARG A 100 15.50 49.20 29.80
CA ARG A 100 15.25 49.17 31.26
C ARG A 100 16.47 49.60 32.07
N GLU A 101 17.68 49.34 31.58
CA GLU A 101 18.91 49.81 32.22
C GLU A 101 19.11 51.32 32.05
N ALA A 102 18.82 51.86 30.87
CA ALA A 102 18.85 53.30 30.60
C ALA A 102 17.84 54.05 31.48
N GLU A 103 16.62 53.52 31.61
CA GLU A 103 15.58 54.10 32.47
C GLU A 103 15.99 54.10 33.95
N ARG A 104 16.54 52.98 34.45
CA ARG A 104 17.09 52.89 35.82
C ARG A 104 18.25 53.86 36.05
N ALA A 105 19.15 54.00 35.07
CA ALA A 105 20.27 54.94 35.16
C ALA A 105 19.80 56.40 35.16
N ALA A 106 18.79 56.73 34.36
CA ALA A 106 18.17 58.06 34.32
C ALA A 106 17.50 58.41 35.66
N GLN A 107 16.70 57.49 36.22
CA GLN A 107 16.08 57.66 37.54
C GLN A 107 17.13 57.85 38.65
N ASN A 108 18.23 57.09 38.60
CA ASN A 108 19.31 57.26 39.56
C ASN A 108 20.00 58.63 39.41
N ALA A 109 20.25 59.08 38.18
CA ALA A 109 20.83 60.41 37.95
C ALA A 109 19.93 61.53 38.45
N GLU A 110 18.61 61.43 38.22
CA GLU A 110 17.62 62.38 38.74
C GLU A 110 17.58 62.37 40.28
N LYS A 111 17.59 61.17 40.89
CA LYS A 111 17.62 61.03 42.35
C LYS A 111 18.88 61.64 42.97
N THR A 112 20.05 61.44 42.35
CA THR A 112 21.32 62.04 42.80
C THR A 112 21.33 63.55 42.60
N ASP A 113 20.74 64.07 41.53
CA ASP A 113 20.62 65.52 41.27
C ASP A 113 19.73 66.24 42.31
N GLN A 114 18.72 65.54 42.83
CA GLN A 114 17.80 66.03 43.86
C GLN A 114 18.33 65.85 45.31
N ASP A 115 19.42 65.10 45.51
CA ASP A 115 19.99 64.85 46.84
C ASP A 115 20.84 66.03 47.32
N ILE A 116 20.38 66.69 48.38
CA ILE A 116 21.04 67.84 49.01
C ILE A 116 22.46 67.49 49.50
N ASN A 117 22.75 66.21 49.76
CA ASN A 117 24.05 65.74 50.24
C ASN A 117 24.99 65.29 49.11
N ALA A 118 24.53 65.20 47.87
CA ALA A 118 25.36 64.77 46.74
C ALA A 118 26.29 65.88 46.28
N THR A 119 27.54 65.54 45.93
CA THR A 119 28.47 66.53 45.38
C THR A 119 28.18 66.78 43.89
N LYS A 120 28.58 67.95 43.40
CA LYS A 120 28.49 68.27 41.96
C LYS A 120 29.19 67.21 41.08
N ALA A 121 30.28 66.60 41.57
CA ALA A 121 30.98 65.54 40.86
C ALA A 121 30.17 64.24 40.78
N ASP A 122 29.42 63.90 41.84
CA ASP A 122 28.55 62.72 41.88
C ASP A 122 27.37 62.85 40.90
N VAL A 123 26.77 64.05 40.84
CA VAL A 123 25.70 64.38 39.90
C VAL A 123 26.18 64.28 38.46
N GLU A 124 27.32 64.90 38.12
CA GLU A 124 27.90 64.83 36.77
C GLU A 124 28.24 63.38 36.38
N LYS A 125 28.81 62.60 37.31
CA LYS A 125 29.11 61.18 37.08
C LYS A 125 27.83 60.37 36.81
N ALA A 126 26.76 60.61 37.56
CA ALA A 126 25.49 59.92 37.37
C ALA A 126 24.83 60.29 36.04
N LYS A 127 24.88 61.57 35.64
CA LYS A 127 24.39 62.06 34.34
C LYS A 127 25.18 61.48 33.17
N LEU A 128 26.51 61.43 33.24
CA LEU A 128 27.35 60.80 32.22
C LEU A 128 27.03 59.32 32.06
N HIS A 129 26.84 58.59 33.16
CA HIS A 129 26.44 57.18 33.13
C HIS A 129 25.04 56.98 32.52
N ALA A 130 24.07 57.83 32.86
CA ALA A 130 22.73 57.80 32.26
C ALA A 130 22.78 58.06 30.74
N ASN A 131 23.54 59.07 30.30
CA ASN A 131 23.72 59.37 28.87
C ASN A 131 24.38 58.22 28.11
N MET A 132 25.40 57.58 28.69
CA MET A 132 26.05 56.40 28.11
C MET A 132 25.07 55.23 27.93
N LYS A 133 24.24 54.97 28.96
CA LYS A 133 23.21 53.92 28.88
C LYS A 133 22.10 54.26 27.88
N ALA A 134 21.71 55.53 27.77
CA ALA A 134 20.75 55.98 26.76
C ALA A 134 21.28 55.78 25.33
N HIS A 135 22.54 56.11 25.06
CA HIS A 135 23.16 55.86 23.75
C HIS A 135 23.17 54.36 23.42
N THR A 136 23.55 53.51 24.38
CA THR A 136 23.57 52.05 24.20
C THR A 136 22.18 51.49 23.88
N ALA A 137 21.13 52.01 24.54
CA ALA A 137 19.75 51.62 24.27
C ALA A 137 19.29 52.07 22.87
N GLU A 138 19.70 53.26 22.41
CA GLU A 138 19.39 53.74 21.06
C GLU A 138 20.10 52.90 19.97
N ASP A 139 21.36 52.50 20.19
CA ASP A 139 22.05 51.55 19.29
C ASP A 139 21.30 50.21 19.19
N CYS A 140 20.82 49.68 20.32
CA CYS A 140 20.04 48.44 20.34
C CYS A 140 18.67 48.60 19.67
N LYS A 141 18.05 49.78 19.75
CA LYS A 141 16.80 50.11 19.04
C LYS A 141 17.00 50.13 17.53
N ASN A 142 18.10 50.73 17.06
CA ASN A 142 18.46 50.76 15.65
C ASN A 142 18.75 49.35 15.11
N ASP A 143 19.47 48.52 15.88
CA ASP A 143 19.69 47.10 15.54
C ASP A 143 18.34 46.35 15.44
N TYR A 144 17.47 46.45 16.45
CA TYR A 144 16.14 45.83 16.42
C TYR A 144 15.31 46.29 15.20
N ALA A 145 15.28 47.60 14.90
CA ALA A 145 14.57 48.13 13.74
C ALA A 145 15.11 47.55 12.42
N SER A 146 16.43 47.41 12.30
CA SER A 146 17.06 46.82 11.11
C SER A 146 16.72 45.33 10.95
N GLN A 147 16.75 44.56 12.05
CA GLN A 147 16.39 43.14 12.02
C GLN A 147 14.90 42.94 11.72
N LEU A 148 14.04 43.85 12.19
CA LEU A 148 12.61 43.81 11.91
C LEU A 148 12.32 44.02 10.42
N GLN A 149 12.97 45.01 9.80
CA GLN A 149 12.83 45.25 8.36
C GLN A 149 13.33 44.04 7.55
N LYS A 150 14.47 43.46 7.95
CA LYS A 150 15.03 42.26 7.34
C LYS A 150 14.07 41.07 7.43
N TYR A 151 13.53 40.80 8.62
CA TYR A 151 12.59 39.69 8.83
C TYR A 151 11.30 39.89 8.03
N ASN A 152 10.72 41.08 8.01
CA ASN A 152 9.50 41.33 7.24
C ASN A 152 9.71 41.13 5.73
N LYS A 153 10.88 41.51 5.21
CA LYS A 153 11.24 41.26 3.81
C LYS A 153 11.36 39.75 3.54
N GLU A 154 12.08 39.03 4.40
CA GLU A 154 12.26 37.57 4.26
C GLU A 154 10.92 36.82 4.39
N GLN A 155 10.06 37.25 5.32
CA GLN A 155 8.72 36.71 5.51
C GLN A 155 7.86 36.90 4.25
N SER A 156 7.89 38.10 3.66
CA SER A 156 7.17 38.37 2.41
C SER A 156 7.69 37.50 1.28
N GLN A 157 9.01 37.38 1.12
CA GLN A 157 9.62 36.52 0.10
C GLN A 157 9.19 35.06 0.28
N PHE A 158 9.24 34.55 1.52
CA PHE A 158 8.87 33.18 1.84
C PHE A 158 7.42 32.86 1.46
N TYR A 159 6.46 33.70 1.86
CA TYR A 159 5.04 33.39 1.68
C TYR A 159 4.49 33.73 0.29
N PHE A 160 5.02 34.77 -0.37
CA PHE A 160 4.49 35.23 -1.65
C PHE A 160 5.26 34.69 -2.86
N ASN A 161 6.49 34.21 -2.68
CA ASN A 161 7.32 33.71 -3.78
C ASN A 161 7.80 32.28 -3.51
N ASP A 162 8.63 32.06 -2.50
CA ASP A 162 9.35 30.78 -2.33
C ASP A 162 8.39 29.60 -2.12
N MET A 163 7.43 29.72 -1.20
CA MET A 163 6.46 28.65 -0.92
C MET A 163 5.50 28.38 -2.10
N PRO A 164 4.87 29.39 -2.71
CA PRO A 164 4.10 29.19 -3.93
C PRO A 164 4.89 28.50 -5.05
N ASP A 165 6.14 28.90 -5.31
CA ASP A 165 6.97 28.29 -6.35
C ASP A 165 7.26 26.81 -6.05
N ILE A 166 7.56 26.47 -4.80
CA ILE A 166 7.78 25.08 -4.37
C ILE A 166 6.49 24.26 -4.49
N PHE A 167 5.34 24.83 -4.10
CA PHE A 167 4.06 24.14 -4.25
C PHE A 167 3.68 23.92 -5.71
N ASN A 168 3.94 24.89 -6.59
CA ASN A 168 3.73 24.74 -8.03
C ASN A 168 4.60 23.61 -8.60
N LYS A 169 5.88 23.53 -8.21
CA LYS A 169 6.77 22.41 -8.59
C LYS A 169 6.25 21.05 -8.11
N LEU A 170 5.79 20.97 -6.86
CA LEU A 170 5.21 19.74 -6.30
C LEU A 170 3.89 19.36 -6.99
N GLN A 171 3.06 20.34 -7.32
CA GLN A 171 1.82 20.11 -8.05
C GLN A 171 2.10 19.58 -9.47
N ASP A 172 3.01 20.21 -10.22
CA ASP A 172 3.39 19.73 -11.55
C ASP A 172 3.96 18.31 -11.51
N LEU A 173 4.81 18.01 -10.50
CA LEU A 173 5.32 16.66 -10.28
C LEU A 173 4.17 15.65 -10.08
N ASP A 174 3.19 15.97 -9.25
CA ASP A 174 2.04 15.09 -8.99
C ASP A 174 1.17 14.91 -10.23
N GLU A 175 0.91 15.99 -10.96
CA GLU A 175 0.15 15.95 -12.21
C GLU A 175 0.87 15.12 -13.28
N ARG A 176 2.20 15.25 -13.40
CA ARG A 176 3.01 14.40 -14.29
C ARG A 176 2.93 12.93 -13.91
N ARG A 177 3.03 12.59 -12.62
CA ARG A 177 2.83 11.22 -12.13
C ARG A 177 1.47 10.67 -12.55
N ILE A 178 0.40 11.44 -12.32
CA ILE A 178 -0.97 11.02 -12.67
C ILE A 178 -1.11 10.81 -14.17
N ARG A 179 -0.60 11.74 -14.99
CA ARG A 179 -0.63 11.61 -16.46
C ARG A 179 0.12 10.37 -16.94
N LYS A 180 1.33 10.11 -16.42
CA LYS A 180 2.11 8.93 -16.79
C LYS A 180 1.43 7.63 -16.40
N LEU A 181 0.82 7.56 -15.21
CA LEU A 181 0.06 6.40 -14.76
C LEU A 181 -1.15 6.13 -15.68
N ALA A 182 -1.90 7.18 -16.04
CA ALA A 182 -3.01 7.07 -16.97
C ALA A 182 -2.57 6.57 -18.36
N GLN A 183 -1.43 7.05 -18.86
CA GLN A 183 -0.83 6.55 -20.10
C GLN A 183 -0.49 5.05 -20.00
N GLY A 184 0.01 4.59 -18.86
CA GLY A 184 0.26 3.17 -18.60
C GLY A 184 -1.01 2.31 -18.71
N TYR A 185 -2.15 2.78 -18.15
CA TYR A 185 -3.42 2.07 -18.27
C TYR A 185 -3.92 1.97 -19.72
N ILE A 186 -3.75 3.03 -20.50
CA ILE A 186 -4.11 3.03 -21.92
C ILE A 186 -3.22 2.05 -22.67
N LEU A 187 -1.90 2.10 -22.45
CA LEU A 187 -0.93 1.20 -23.09
C LEU A 187 -1.20 -0.27 -22.76
N PHE A 188 -1.60 -0.58 -21.53
CA PHE A 188 -2.04 -1.93 -21.15
C PHE A 188 -3.19 -2.41 -22.04
N SER A 189 -4.24 -1.60 -22.16
CA SER A 189 -5.41 -1.94 -22.99
C SER A 189 -5.04 -2.09 -24.46
N ASP A 190 -4.18 -1.21 -24.98
CA ASP A 190 -3.80 -1.23 -26.39
C ASP A 190 -2.89 -2.42 -26.73
N THR A 191 -2.03 -2.84 -25.79
CA THR A 191 -1.21 -4.06 -25.92
C THR A 191 -2.08 -5.31 -26.05
N GLU A 192 -3.13 -5.44 -25.22
CA GLU A 192 -4.08 -6.55 -25.33
C GLU A 192 -4.88 -6.51 -26.64
N LYS A 193 -5.36 -5.32 -27.06
CA LYS A 193 -6.08 -5.17 -28.34
C LYS A 193 -5.21 -5.53 -29.55
N HIS A 194 -3.91 -5.23 -29.49
CA HIS A 194 -3.00 -5.45 -30.61
C HIS A 194 -2.92 -6.92 -31.03
N VAL A 195 -2.98 -7.85 -30.07
CA VAL A 195 -2.92 -9.29 -30.36
C VAL A 195 -4.27 -9.92 -30.71
N MET A 196 -5.39 -9.23 -30.47
CA MET A 196 -6.74 -9.75 -30.71
C MET A 196 -6.94 -10.29 -32.13
N PRO A 197 -6.46 -9.62 -33.22
CA PRO A 197 -6.61 -10.16 -34.58
C PRO A 197 -5.91 -11.51 -34.79
N ILE A 198 -4.73 -11.70 -34.20
CA ILE A 198 -3.97 -12.95 -34.34
C ILE A 198 -4.61 -14.04 -33.48
N ILE A 199 -5.04 -13.70 -32.26
CA ILE A 199 -5.83 -14.61 -31.42
C ILE A 199 -7.09 -15.06 -32.16
N GLY A 200 -7.81 -14.13 -32.80
CA GLY A 200 -8.98 -14.42 -33.62
C GLY A 200 -8.65 -15.42 -34.74
N LYS A 201 -7.56 -15.17 -35.48
CA LYS A 201 -7.07 -16.08 -36.51
C LYS A 201 -6.76 -17.49 -35.97
N CYS A 202 -6.16 -17.61 -34.80
CA CYS A 202 -5.88 -18.91 -34.19
C CYS A 202 -7.17 -19.67 -33.83
N LEU A 203 -8.17 -18.96 -33.28
CA LEU A 203 -9.47 -19.55 -32.95
C LEU A 203 -10.25 -19.98 -34.21
N GLU A 204 -10.18 -19.18 -35.28
CA GLU A 204 -10.72 -19.53 -36.59
C GLU A 204 -9.99 -20.77 -37.17
N GLY A 205 -8.67 -20.84 -37.03
CA GLY A 205 -7.86 -21.99 -37.45
C GLY A 205 -8.27 -23.29 -36.74
N ILE A 206 -8.48 -23.24 -35.42
CA ILE A 206 -8.98 -24.37 -34.62
C ILE A 206 -10.38 -24.81 -35.11
N THR A 207 -11.27 -23.84 -35.34
CA THR A 207 -12.62 -24.12 -35.85
C THR A 207 -12.55 -24.80 -37.21
N LYS A 208 -11.72 -24.26 -38.11
CA LYS A 208 -11.51 -24.80 -39.46
C LYS A 208 -10.94 -26.22 -39.43
N ALA A 209 -9.95 -26.48 -38.59
CA ALA A 209 -9.41 -27.83 -38.39
C ALA A 209 -10.52 -28.81 -37.97
N GLY A 210 -11.35 -28.43 -37.01
CA GLY A 210 -12.52 -29.24 -36.62
C GLY A 210 -13.48 -29.53 -37.78
N THR A 211 -13.78 -28.54 -38.63
CA THR A 211 -14.67 -28.72 -39.79
C THR A 211 -14.07 -29.55 -40.93
N ASN A 212 -12.73 -29.71 -40.97
CA ASN A 212 -12.05 -30.48 -42.00
C ASN A 212 -12.02 -31.99 -41.72
N VAL A 213 -12.41 -32.42 -40.51
CA VAL A 213 -12.54 -33.83 -40.18
C VAL A 213 -13.65 -34.45 -41.02
N ASN A 214 -13.34 -35.54 -41.71
CA ASN A 214 -14.28 -36.21 -42.61
C ASN A 214 -14.29 -37.71 -42.35
N GLU A 215 -15.36 -38.17 -41.69
CA GLU A 215 -15.54 -39.56 -41.30
C GLU A 215 -15.64 -40.52 -42.49
N LYS A 216 -16.21 -40.06 -43.62
CA LYS A 216 -16.35 -40.90 -44.82
C LYS A 216 -15.00 -41.10 -45.51
N ASN A 217 -14.20 -40.05 -45.61
CA ASN A 217 -12.86 -40.14 -46.20
C ASN A 217 -11.93 -40.98 -45.31
N ASP A 218 -11.96 -40.75 -43.99
CA ASP A 218 -11.14 -41.51 -43.03
C ASP A 218 -11.49 -43.00 -43.06
N THR A 219 -12.78 -43.36 -43.05
CA THR A 219 -13.20 -44.77 -43.12
C THR A 219 -12.88 -45.43 -44.45
N MET A 220 -13.01 -44.71 -45.58
CA MET A 220 -12.58 -45.20 -46.88
C MET A 220 -11.07 -45.45 -46.93
N PHE A 221 -10.26 -44.54 -46.39
CA PHE A 221 -8.81 -44.72 -46.30
C PHE A 221 -8.46 -45.98 -45.49
N VAL A 222 -9.13 -46.21 -44.34
CA VAL A 222 -8.94 -47.42 -43.54
C VAL A 222 -9.29 -48.68 -44.33
N ILE A 223 -10.40 -48.69 -45.08
CA ILE A 223 -10.76 -49.84 -45.93
C ILE A 223 -9.71 -50.07 -47.00
N GLU A 224 -9.27 -49.02 -47.70
CA GLU A 224 -8.26 -49.13 -48.75
C GLU A 224 -6.92 -49.64 -48.25
N GLN A 225 -6.54 -49.26 -47.05
CA GLN A 225 -5.30 -49.67 -46.42
C GLN A 225 -5.35 -51.12 -45.90
N ASN A 226 -6.52 -51.58 -45.45
CA ASN A 226 -6.70 -52.90 -44.83
C ASN A 226 -7.34 -53.93 -45.76
N LYS A 227 -7.68 -53.57 -47.01
CA LYS A 227 -8.18 -54.54 -47.99
C LYS A 227 -7.13 -55.62 -48.19
N SER A 228 -7.49 -56.85 -47.82
CA SER A 228 -6.59 -58.01 -47.86
C SER A 228 -6.36 -58.55 -49.27
N GLY A 229 -7.20 -58.13 -50.23
CA GLY A 229 -7.22 -58.70 -51.58
C GLY A 229 -7.84 -60.09 -51.64
N PHE A 230 -8.33 -60.66 -50.53
CA PHE A 230 -9.03 -61.93 -50.55
C PHE A 230 -10.34 -61.79 -51.31
N GLU A 231 -10.52 -62.64 -52.32
CA GLU A 231 -11.82 -62.80 -52.96
C GLU A 231 -12.81 -63.43 -51.99
N ARG A 232 -14.07 -63.00 -52.09
CA ARG A 232 -15.15 -63.58 -51.31
C ARG A 232 -15.24 -65.07 -51.68
N PRO A 233 -15.22 -66.00 -50.70
CA PRO A 233 -15.42 -67.41 -50.99
C PRO A 233 -16.72 -67.62 -51.77
N GLY A 234 -16.64 -68.40 -52.85
CA GLY A 234 -17.82 -68.82 -53.61
C GLY A 234 -18.67 -69.81 -52.83
N ASP A 235 -19.83 -70.15 -53.38
CA ASP A 235 -20.69 -71.17 -52.80
C ASP A 235 -19.96 -72.51 -52.77
N GLN A 236 -20.07 -73.23 -51.65
CA GLN A 236 -19.47 -74.55 -51.51
C GLN A 236 -20.17 -75.51 -52.48
N GLU A 237 -19.40 -76.15 -53.34
CA GLU A 237 -19.94 -77.15 -54.25
C GLU A 237 -20.47 -78.36 -53.47
N PHE A 238 -21.59 -78.93 -53.92
CA PHE A 238 -22.16 -80.13 -53.35
C PHE A 238 -21.28 -81.35 -53.68
N GLU A 239 -20.72 -81.98 -52.65
CA GLU A 239 -19.95 -83.22 -52.80
C GLU A 239 -20.89 -84.43 -52.89
N ASP A 240 -21.23 -84.86 -54.10
CA ASP A 240 -22.04 -86.05 -54.36
C ASP A 240 -21.21 -87.34 -54.24
N TYR A 241 -21.25 -87.98 -53.07
CA TYR A 241 -20.56 -89.25 -52.81
C TYR A 241 -21.20 -90.48 -53.49
N SER A 242 -22.37 -90.35 -54.14
CA SER A 242 -23.06 -91.48 -54.77
C SER A 242 -22.39 -91.98 -56.05
N GLN A 243 -21.46 -91.21 -56.65
CA GLN A 243 -20.71 -91.58 -57.85
C GLN A 243 -19.28 -92.12 -57.60
N GLY A 244 -18.91 -92.37 -56.34
CA GLY A 244 -17.59 -92.86 -55.95
C GLY A 244 -16.59 -91.72 -55.67
N ILE A 245 -15.78 -91.90 -54.62
CA ILE A 245 -14.88 -90.88 -54.07
C ILE A 245 -13.75 -90.58 -55.07
N ASN A 246 -13.90 -89.56 -55.91
CA ASN A 246 -12.75 -88.90 -56.52
C ASN A 246 -12.18 -87.94 -55.49
N ARG A 247 -10.94 -88.19 -55.05
CA ARG A 247 -10.21 -87.30 -54.14
C ARG A 247 -10.25 -85.88 -54.70
N ALA A 248 -10.84 -84.96 -53.95
CA ALA A 248 -10.79 -83.54 -54.25
C ALA A 248 -9.34 -83.11 -54.49
N SER A 249 -9.05 -82.58 -55.68
CA SER A 249 -7.84 -81.81 -55.92
C SER A 249 -7.91 -80.62 -54.98
N SER A 250 -7.09 -80.64 -53.93
CA SER A 250 -6.92 -79.51 -53.03
C SER A 250 -6.19 -78.39 -53.78
N ASP A 251 -6.89 -77.68 -54.66
CA ASP A 251 -6.51 -76.34 -55.09
C ASP A 251 -6.88 -75.37 -53.97
N SER A 252 -6.22 -75.53 -52.82
CA SER A 252 -6.01 -74.45 -51.85
C SER A 252 -4.97 -73.49 -52.44
N SER A 253 -5.28 -72.94 -53.62
CA SER A 253 -4.62 -71.77 -54.17
C SER A 253 -5.05 -70.59 -53.28
N LEU A 254 -4.31 -70.36 -52.21
CA LEU A 254 -4.15 -69.01 -51.68
C LEU A 254 -3.70 -68.15 -52.86
N GLY A 255 -4.65 -67.44 -53.47
CA GLY A 255 -4.41 -66.55 -54.59
C GLY A 255 -3.25 -65.63 -54.24
N THR A 256 -2.17 -65.80 -55.00
CA THR A 256 -1.00 -64.94 -54.96
C THR A 256 -1.41 -63.54 -55.41
N PRO A 257 -1.10 -62.47 -54.67
CA PRO A 257 -1.30 -61.13 -55.20
C PRO A 257 -0.27 -60.90 -56.32
N LYS A 258 -0.74 -60.74 -57.56
CA LYS A 258 0.11 -60.25 -58.66
C LYS A 258 0.32 -58.75 -58.50
N GLY A 259 1.44 -58.37 -57.90
CA GLY A 259 1.97 -57.01 -57.87
C GLY A 259 3.35 -56.99 -57.18
N PRO A 260 4.30 -56.14 -57.59
CA PRO A 260 5.68 -56.21 -57.10
C PRO A 260 5.74 -55.85 -55.62
N MET A 261 6.30 -56.74 -54.80
CA MET A 261 6.59 -56.51 -53.38
C MET A 261 8.09 -56.32 -53.26
N ASP A 262 8.53 -55.07 -53.03
CA ASP A 262 9.86 -54.79 -52.52
C ASP A 262 9.85 -54.92 -50.99
N LEU A 263 10.85 -55.66 -50.51
CA LEU A 263 11.08 -56.14 -49.15
C LEU A 263 11.42 -55.01 -48.17
N LEU A 264 10.80 -54.99 -46.97
CA LEU A 264 11.53 -55.02 -45.69
C LEU A 264 10.64 -55.26 -44.45
N GLY A 265 11.07 -56.19 -43.58
CA GLY A 265 10.87 -56.08 -42.13
C GLY A 265 9.82 -57.00 -41.46
N LYS A 266 10.30 -57.96 -40.66
CA LYS A 266 9.56 -59.08 -40.03
C LYS A 266 8.97 -58.76 -38.64
N ASN A 267 8.05 -59.65 -38.25
CA ASN A 267 7.52 -60.03 -36.91
C ASN A 267 6.23 -59.32 -36.47
N LYS A 268 5.20 -59.99 -35.93
CA LYS A 268 5.02 -61.38 -35.46
C LYS A 268 3.50 -61.64 -35.35
N SER A 269 3.09 -62.86 -35.73
CA SER A 269 1.99 -63.66 -35.17
C SER A 269 1.08 -62.98 -34.12
N LYS A 270 -0.23 -62.91 -34.43
CA LYS A 270 -1.32 -63.20 -33.48
C LYS A 270 -2.66 -63.41 -34.18
N ASN A 271 -3.41 -64.34 -33.60
CA ASN A 271 -4.55 -65.06 -34.15
C ASN A 271 -5.81 -64.20 -34.30
N PHE A 272 -6.56 -64.48 -35.35
CA PHE A 272 -7.89 -63.92 -35.61
C PHE A 272 -8.95 -64.64 -34.77
N TRP A 273 -9.65 -63.89 -33.92
CA TRP A 273 -11.00 -64.19 -33.44
C TRP A 273 -11.78 -62.88 -33.52
N LEU A 274 -12.70 -62.77 -34.49
CA LEU A 274 -13.65 -61.67 -34.58
C LEU A 274 -14.88 -62.03 -33.74
N PHE A 275 -15.29 -61.08 -32.89
CA PHE A 275 -16.43 -61.10 -31.96
C PHE A 275 -16.25 -61.88 -30.64
N THR A 276 -15.68 -61.21 -29.62
CA THR A 276 -16.34 -60.88 -28.33
C THR A 276 -15.33 -60.49 -27.24
N ARG A 277 -15.37 -59.25 -26.74
CA ARG A 277 -15.64 -58.89 -25.32
C ARG A 277 -15.49 -57.38 -25.07
N LYS A 278 -16.41 -56.90 -24.24
CA LYS A 278 -16.66 -55.55 -23.73
C LYS A 278 -15.45 -54.84 -23.12
N SER A 279 -15.34 -53.53 -23.33
CA SER A 279 -14.92 -52.58 -22.29
C SER A 279 -15.78 -51.31 -22.39
N LYS A 280 -16.04 -50.70 -21.23
CA LYS A 280 -17.11 -49.75 -20.95
C LYS A 280 -16.81 -48.36 -21.53
N PHE A 281 -17.70 -47.85 -22.38
CA PHE A 281 -17.86 -46.40 -22.53
C PHE A 281 -18.85 -45.92 -21.47
N SER A 282 -18.36 -45.07 -20.57
CA SER A 282 -19.21 -44.25 -19.70
C SER A 282 -19.77 -43.12 -20.54
N SER A 283 -20.99 -43.29 -21.03
CA SER A 283 -21.83 -42.21 -21.52
C SER A 283 -22.41 -41.46 -20.31
N SER A 284 -22.15 -40.16 -20.19
CA SER A 284 -23.06 -39.26 -19.48
C SER A 284 -23.61 -38.28 -20.51
N MET A 285 -24.87 -38.53 -20.85
CA MET A 285 -25.71 -37.59 -21.58
C MET A 285 -26.06 -36.43 -20.66
N LEU A 286 -25.93 -35.20 -21.16
CA LEU A 286 -26.68 -34.06 -20.66
C LEU A 286 -27.91 -33.90 -21.54
N THR A 287 -29.07 -33.90 -20.91
CA THR A 287 -30.39 -33.72 -21.52
C THR A 287 -30.68 -32.24 -21.82
N PRO A 288 -31.55 -31.95 -22.80
CA PRO A 288 -31.95 -30.60 -23.19
C PRO A 288 -33.22 -30.15 -22.45
N PHE A 289 -33.37 -28.85 -22.21
CA PHE A 289 -34.67 -28.21 -21.93
C PHE A 289 -34.72 -26.79 -22.51
N SER A 290 -35.71 -26.54 -23.37
CA SER A 290 -36.31 -25.22 -23.72
C SER A 290 -37.46 -24.98 -22.72
N SER A 291 -37.87 -23.79 -22.23
CA SER A 291 -38.23 -22.45 -22.76
C SER A 291 -38.67 -21.59 -21.52
N PRO A 292 -39.19 -20.33 -21.57
CA PRO A 292 -39.04 -19.11 -22.41
C PRO A 292 -38.65 -17.84 -21.54
N PRO A 293 -38.62 -16.58 -22.07
CA PRO A 293 -38.09 -15.39 -21.36
C PRO A 293 -39.12 -14.34 -20.83
N ASP A 294 -38.57 -13.35 -20.08
CA ASP A 294 -39.05 -12.00 -19.65
C ASP A 294 -39.64 -11.82 -18.23
N PRO A 295 -39.59 -10.62 -17.57
CA PRO A 295 -38.86 -9.35 -17.86
C PRO A 295 -38.06 -8.75 -16.66
N LEU A 296 -37.38 -7.62 -16.92
CA LEU A 296 -36.65 -6.71 -16.01
C LEU A 296 -37.36 -6.36 -14.68
N PRO A 297 -36.60 -5.93 -13.65
CA PRO A 297 -36.59 -4.49 -13.37
C PRO A 297 -35.22 -3.89 -13.05
N SER A 298 -35.13 -2.59 -13.36
CA SER A 298 -34.07 -1.65 -13.02
C SER A 298 -33.91 -1.44 -11.51
N ASN A 299 -32.67 -1.39 -11.02
CA ASN A 299 -32.22 -0.33 -10.13
C ASN A 299 -30.69 -0.35 -10.01
N GLY A 300 -30.08 0.80 -10.31
CA GLY A 300 -28.63 0.98 -10.36
C GLY A 300 -27.96 0.93 -8.98
N SER A 301 -26.74 0.40 -8.97
CA SER A 301 -25.81 0.54 -7.86
C SER A 301 -25.18 1.93 -7.86
N PRO A 302 -24.97 2.56 -6.69
CA PRO A 302 -24.46 3.93 -6.60
C PRO A 302 -22.97 4.00 -6.94
N SER A 303 -22.60 5.05 -7.67
CA SER A 303 -21.21 5.40 -7.99
C SER A 303 -20.34 5.53 -6.73
N PRO A 304 -19.03 5.18 -6.78
CA PRO A 304 -18.11 5.55 -5.72
C PRO A 304 -17.90 7.06 -5.78
N LYS A 305 -18.22 7.75 -4.68
CA LYS A 305 -17.89 9.15 -4.48
C LYS A 305 -16.36 9.28 -4.42
N PHE A 306 -15.78 9.91 -5.43
CA PHE A 306 -14.39 10.36 -5.39
C PHE A 306 -14.24 11.42 -4.29
N SER A 307 -13.53 11.07 -3.22
CA SER A 307 -13.01 12.06 -2.28
C SER A 307 -11.81 12.77 -2.91
N ARG A 308 -12.02 14.04 -3.28
CA ARG A 308 -11.07 15.16 -3.15
C ARG A 308 -10.22 14.93 -1.87
N GLU A 309 -8.89 14.98 -1.80
CA GLU A 309 -7.90 15.91 -2.35
C GLU A 309 -6.48 15.29 -2.24
N PRO A 310 -5.68 15.24 -3.33
CA PRO A 310 -4.25 14.87 -3.30
C PRO A 310 -3.37 15.82 -2.46
N LEU A 311 -3.82 17.07 -2.27
CA LEU A 311 -3.10 18.09 -1.51
C LEU A 311 -3.08 17.81 0.00
N SER A 312 -4.11 17.14 0.53
CA SER A 312 -4.21 16.79 1.95
C SER A 312 -3.10 15.82 2.38
N TYR A 313 -2.67 14.92 1.49
CA TYR A 313 -1.60 13.95 1.74
C TYR A 313 -0.22 14.62 1.78
N CYS A 314 0.06 15.54 0.85
CA CYS A 314 1.30 16.32 0.85
C CYS A 314 1.41 17.24 2.09
N LEU A 315 0.30 17.87 2.51
CA LEU A 315 0.26 18.65 3.74
C LEU A 315 0.41 17.80 5.01
N LYS A 316 -0.09 16.56 5.01
CA LYS A 316 0.00 15.64 6.15
C LYS A 316 1.42 15.13 6.39
N GLU A 317 2.21 14.91 5.33
CA GLU A 317 3.63 14.53 5.43
C GLU A 317 4.53 15.69 5.90
N ILE A 318 4.24 16.93 5.50
CA ILE A 318 4.98 18.11 5.97
C ILE A 318 4.69 18.40 7.46
N ASN A 319 3.43 18.22 7.91
CA ASN A 319 3.07 18.43 9.32
C ASN A 319 3.60 17.35 10.28
N LYS A 320 3.92 16.14 9.81
CA LYS A 320 4.59 15.10 10.64
C LYS A 320 6.02 15.48 11.01
N THR A 321 6.69 16.34 10.22
CA THR A 321 8.09 16.73 10.43
C THR A 321 8.27 18.07 11.13
N VAL A 322 7.18 18.81 11.42
CA VAL A 322 7.26 20.18 11.95
C VAL A 322 6.18 20.42 13.02
N LYS A 323 6.61 20.52 14.29
CA LYS A 323 5.78 21.10 15.37
C LYS A 323 5.95 22.63 15.37
N PRO A 324 4.89 23.44 15.28
CA PRO A 324 5.01 24.87 15.52
C PRO A 324 5.05 25.12 17.03
N ARG A 325 6.25 25.39 17.57
CA ARG A 325 6.43 25.95 18.92
C ARG A 325 6.63 27.46 18.82
N ILE A 326 5.54 28.22 18.78
CA ILE A 326 5.55 29.60 19.28
C ILE A 326 4.25 29.83 20.04
N SER A 327 4.36 29.90 21.36
CA SER A 327 3.31 30.28 22.29
C SER A 327 3.35 31.79 22.50
N SER A 328 2.45 32.54 21.88
CA SER A 328 1.93 33.82 22.38
C SER A 328 1.03 34.44 21.33
N PHE A 329 -0.28 34.51 21.62
CA PHE A 329 -1.22 35.59 21.27
C PHE A 329 -2.63 35.11 21.66
N ARG A 330 -2.98 35.31 22.93
CA ARG A 330 -4.36 35.32 23.41
C ARG A 330 -4.66 36.72 23.92
N THR A 331 -5.11 37.60 23.04
CA THR A 331 -5.91 38.79 23.42
C THR A 331 -6.43 39.46 22.15
N LEU A 332 -7.69 39.18 21.83
CA LEU A 332 -8.72 40.09 21.28
C LEU A 332 -9.80 39.25 20.58
N ARG A 333 -10.86 38.91 21.33
CA ARG A 333 -12.16 38.59 20.76
C ARG A 333 -13.08 39.78 21.01
N ARG A 334 -13.64 40.37 19.94
CA ARG A 334 -15.01 40.90 19.97
C ARG A 334 -15.65 40.88 18.58
N SER A 335 -16.82 40.22 18.55
CA SER A 335 -18.00 40.38 17.67
C SER A 335 -17.91 40.20 16.13
N HIS A 336 -18.52 39.10 15.69
CA HIS A 336 -19.03 38.71 14.35
C HIS A 336 -19.97 39.77 13.67
N PRO A 337 -20.37 39.66 12.37
CA PRO A 337 -20.49 38.44 11.54
C PRO A 337 -20.09 38.50 10.04
N SER A 338 -20.16 37.32 9.42
CA SER A 338 -20.26 36.96 7.98
C SER A 338 -19.08 37.21 7.03
N CYS A 339 -18.31 36.13 6.77
CA CYS A 339 -18.10 35.47 5.47
C CYS A 339 -16.79 34.65 5.51
N ASP A 340 -16.87 33.38 5.11
CA ASP A 340 -15.75 32.43 4.93
C ASP A 340 -14.71 32.97 3.91
N PRO A 341 -13.41 32.58 3.94
CA PRO A 341 -12.98 31.18 3.92
C PRO A 341 -11.74 30.78 4.77
N LEU A 342 -11.77 29.53 5.26
CA LEU A 342 -10.65 28.58 5.48
C LEU A 342 -9.50 28.99 6.43
N GLN A 343 -9.62 28.55 7.70
CA GLN A 343 -8.49 28.36 8.63
C GLN A 343 -8.14 26.86 8.77
N PRO A 344 -6.86 26.50 9.00
CA PRO A 344 -6.45 25.12 9.21
C PRO A 344 -6.91 24.63 10.59
N THR A 345 -7.84 23.69 10.61
CA THR A 345 -8.33 23.04 11.82
C THR A 345 -7.27 22.08 12.36
N VAL A 346 -6.81 22.32 13.58
CA VAL A 346 -6.19 21.27 14.42
C VAL A 346 -7.17 20.10 14.44
N THR A 347 -6.76 18.92 13.98
CA THR A 347 -7.71 17.80 13.87
C THR A 347 -8.18 17.40 15.27
N GLU A 348 -9.48 17.60 15.52
CA GLU A 348 -10.15 17.37 16.81
C GLU A 348 -10.14 15.90 17.25
N ASP A 349 -9.73 14.99 16.36
CA ASP A 349 -9.69 13.54 16.51
C ASP A 349 -8.43 13.01 17.21
N PHE A 350 -7.49 13.88 17.56
CA PHE A 350 -6.19 13.55 18.18
C PHE A 350 -5.39 12.47 17.45
N ALA A 351 -5.58 12.31 16.13
CA ALA A 351 -4.89 11.29 15.34
C ALA A 351 -3.36 11.43 15.29
N HIS A 352 -2.83 12.53 15.81
CA HIS A 352 -1.40 12.82 15.93
C HIS A 352 -0.75 12.24 17.19
N LEU A 353 -1.52 11.65 18.11
CA LEU A 353 -1.00 11.07 19.36
C LEU A 353 -0.90 9.54 19.28
N PRO A 354 0.07 8.90 19.98
CA PRO A 354 0.15 7.45 20.13
C PRO A 354 -1.19 6.84 20.60
N PRO A 355 -1.56 5.61 20.20
CA PRO A 355 -2.91 5.05 20.43
C PRO A 355 -3.41 5.14 21.87
N GLU A 356 -2.55 4.88 22.86
CA GLU A 356 -2.91 4.98 24.27
C GLU A 356 -3.08 6.43 24.75
N GLN A 357 -2.24 7.35 24.28
CA GLN A 357 -2.36 8.78 24.59
C GLN A 357 -3.57 9.41 23.90
N ARG A 358 -3.84 9.01 22.64
CA ARG A 358 -5.04 9.40 21.88
C ARG A 358 -6.30 8.96 22.61
N ARG A 359 -6.37 7.69 23.02
CA ARG A 359 -7.48 7.13 23.80
C ARG A 359 -7.70 7.89 25.11
N LYS A 360 -6.64 8.17 25.86
CA LYS A 360 -6.71 8.93 27.12
C LYS A 360 -7.23 10.36 26.92
N ARG A 361 -6.81 11.06 25.85
CA ARG A 361 -7.28 12.42 25.53
C ARG A 361 -8.72 12.43 25.03
N LEU A 362 -9.12 11.46 24.22
CA LEU A 362 -10.51 11.29 23.77
C LEU A 362 -11.45 10.98 24.95
N GLN A 363 -11.04 10.12 25.89
CA GLN A 363 -11.78 9.85 27.13
C GLN A 363 -11.94 11.09 28.00
N GLN A 364 -10.87 11.88 28.18
CA GLN A 364 -10.95 13.14 28.93
C GLN A 364 -11.92 14.14 28.30
N LYS A 365 -11.96 14.21 26.96
CA LYS A 365 -12.90 15.06 26.23
C LYS A 365 -14.35 14.60 26.35
N LEU A 366 -14.59 13.28 26.32
CA LEU A 366 -15.91 12.70 26.57
C LEU A 366 -16.41 13.02 27.98
N GLU A 367 -15.54 12.93 28.99
CA GLU A 367 -15.89 13.26 30.37
C GLU A 367 -16.24 14.75 30.53
N GLU A 368 -15.49 15.65 29.87
CA GLU A 368 -15.76 17.09 29.84
C GLU A 368 -17.12 17.41 29.18
N ILE A 369 -17.37 16.85 27.99
CA ILE A 369 -18.62 17.05 27.24
C ILE A 369 -19.81 16.44 27.98
N SER A 370 -19.65 15.26 28.58
CA SER A 370 -20.68 14.60 29.38
C SER A 370 -21.04 15.44 30.61
N LYS A 371 -20.05 16.01 31.30
CA LYS A 371 -20.26 16.90 32.44
C LYS A 371 -20.99 18.19 32.03
N ASP A 372 -20.65 18.78 30.89
CA ASP A 372 -21.32 19.98 30.40
C ASP A 372 -22.73 19.70 29.88
N LEU A 373 -22.95 18.52 29.28
CA LEU A 373 -24.29 18.05 28.91
C LEU A 373 -25.17 17.87 30.16
N GLN A 374 -24.64 17.28 31.23
CA GLN A 374 -25.39 17.11 32.48
C GLN A 374 -25.80 18.46 33.08
N LYS A 375 -24.92 19.47 33.07
CA LYS A 375 -25.28 20.83 33.55
C LYS A 375 -26.41 21.46 32.73
N GLU A 376 -26.41 21.28 31.41
CA GLU A 376 -27.48 21.80 30.55
C GLU A 376 -28.80 21.04 30.73
N VAL A 377 -28.74 19.73 31.03
CA VAL A 377 -29.91 18.94 31.42
C VAL A 377 -30.48 19.48 32.74
N ASP A 378 -29.65 19.66 33.77
CA ASP A 378 -30.08 20.20 35.06
C ASP A 378 -30.67 21.63 34.91
N GLN A 379 -30.06 22.46 34.05
CA GLN A 379 -30.57 23.79 33.71
C GLN A 379 -31.93 23.72 32.99
N SER A 380 -32.11 22.77 32.06
CA SER A 380 -33.37 22.54 31.35
C SER A 380 -34.48 22.14 32.33
N GLU A 381 -34.20 21.22 33.26
CA GLU A 381 -35.15 20.80 34.29
C GLU A 381 -35.53 21.95 35.24
N ALA A 382 -34.56 22.81 35.59
CA ALA A 382 -34.83 23.98 36.41
C ALA A 382 -35.69 25.01 35.68
N LEU A 383 -35.44 25.24 34.38
CA LEU A 383 -36.26 26.13 33.55
C LEU A 383 -37.69 25.59 33.36
N GLU A 384 -37.85 24.27 33.22
CA GLU A 384 -39.16 23.63 33.11
C GLU A 384 -39.96 23.75 34.42
N LYS A 385 -39.31 23.54 35.58
CA LYS A 385 -39.94 23.77 36.89
C LYS A 385 -40.31 25.24 37.09
N MET A 386 -39.49 26.19 36.66
CA MET A 386 -39.83 27.62 36.74
C MET A 386 -40.99 28.00 35.81
N LYS A 387 -41.04 27.40 34.61
CA LYS A 387 -42.18 27.56 33.69
C LYS A 387 -43.46 27.04 34.32
N ASP A 388 -43.43 25.86 34.95
CA ASP A 388 -44.60 25.29 35.64
C ASP A 388 -45.08 26.16 36.81
N VAL A 389 -44.17 26.81 37.54
CA VAL A 389 -44.51 27.75 38.62
C VAL A 389 -45.19 29.01 38.06
N TYR A 390 -44.70 29.56 36.95
CA TYR A 390 -45.30 30.72 36.29
C TYR A 390 -46.65 30.39 35.65
N GLU A 391 -46.81 29.17 35.12
CA GLU A 391 -48.07 28.70 34.54
C GLU A 391 -49.15 28.46 35.62
N LYS A 392 -48.76 27.99 36.81
CA LYS A 392 -49.68 27.77 37.94
C LYS A 392 -49.96 29.04 38.77
N ASN A 393 -49.09 30.04 38.73
CA ASN A 393 -49.19 31.22 39.59
C ASN A 393 -48.84 32.52 38.83
N PRO A 394 -49.80 33.11 38.08
CA PRO A 394 -49.55 34.21 37.13
C PRO A 394 -48.96 35.52 37.72
N GLN A 395 -49.00 35.67 39.04
CA GLN A 395 -48.40 36.80 39.76
C GLN A 395 -46.88 36.71 39.92
N MET A 396 -46.29 35.53 39.73
CA MET A 396 -44.85 35.27 39.93
C MET A 396 -44.02 35.48 38.66
N GLY A 397 -44.65 35.55 37.49
CA GLY A 397 -43.98 35.78 36.20
C GLY A 397 -44.77 35.24 35.01
N ASP A 398 -44.40 35.67 33.80
CA ASP A 398 -45.00 35.18 32.56
C ASP A 398 -44.22 33.96 32.03
N PRO A 399 -44.85 32.78 31.87
CA PRO A 399 -44.17 31.59 31.33
C PRO A 399 -43.64 31.80 29.90
N ALA A 400 -44.22 32.70 29.11
CA ALA A 400 -43.73 33.00 27.76
C ALA A 400 -42.35 33.67 27.77
N SER A 401 -42.00 34.37 28.86
CA SER A 401 -40.68 35.01 29.01
C SER A 401 -39.52 34.00 29.07
N LEU A 402 -39.78 32.77 29.53
CA LEU A 402 -38.77 31.71 29.63
C LEU A 402 -38.61 30.90 28.33
N ALA A 403 -39.52 31.04 27.37
CA ALA A 403 -39.55 30.24 26.15
C ALA A 403 -38.27 30.38 25.31
N SER A 404 -37.72 31.60 25.19
CA SER A 404 -36.45 31.83 24.49
C SER A 404 -35.28 31.13 25.16
N GLN A 405 -35.26 31.08 26.50
CA GLN A 405 -34.16 30.48 27.26
C GLN A 405 -34.24 28.95 27.24
N ILE A 406 -35.45 28.38 27.32
CA ILE A 406 -35.71 26.95 27.15
C ILE A 406 -35.27 26.47 25.76
N SER A 407 -35.62 27.23 24.71
CA SER A 407 -35.22 26.90 23.33
C SER A 407 -33.70 26.96 23.15
N GLN A 408 -33.03 27.97 23.71
CA GLN A 408 -31.57 28.10 23.66
C GLN A 408 -30.85 26.97 24.40
N THR A 409 -31.30 26.61 25.61
CA THR A 409 -30.77 25.46 26.37
C THR A 409 -31.00 24.15 25.62
N SER A 410 -32.17 23.95 25.01
CA SER A 410 -32.47 22.76 24.20
C SER A 410 -31.52 22.60 23.01
N LEU A 411 -31.28 23.68 22.25
CA LEU A 411 -30.34 23.68 21.11
C LEU A 411 -28.88 23.48 21.55
N LYS A 412 -28.53 23.86 22.78
CA LYS A 412 -27.19 23.62 23.33
C LYS A 412 -27.01 22.17 23.75
N MET A 413 -28.03 21.56 24.38
CA MET A 413 -28.05 20.13 24.69
C MET A 413 -27.92 19.27 23.43
N GLU A 414 -28.65 19.58 22.36
CA GLU A 414 -28.58 18.81 21.11
C GLU A 414 -27.19 18.87 20.46
N ARG A 415 -26.55 20.05 20.47
CA ARG A 415 -25.16 20.19 19.99
C ARG A 415 -24.16 19.37 20.81
N LEU A 416 -24.27 19.40 22.13
CA LEU A 416 -23.41 18.61 23.02
C LEU A 416 -23.60 17.10 22.83
N LYS A 417 -24.83 16.62 22.57
CA LYS A 417 -25.11 15.21 22.24
C LYS A 417 -24.46 14.77 20.93
N VAL A 418 -24.52 15.61 19.89
CA VAL A 418 -23.87 15.33 18.59
C VAL A 418 -22.35 15.28 18.75
N GLU A 419 -21.79 16.20 19.53
CA GLU A 419 -20.35 16.23 19.82
C GLU A 419 -19.91 15.01 20.64
N LEU A 420 -20.71 14.61 21.64
CA LEU A 420 -20.45 13.40 22.43
C LEU A 420 -20.39 12.15 21.53
N ASN A 421 -21.37 11.95 20.65
CA ASN A 421 -21.39 10.82 19.71
C ASN A 421 -20.19 10.83 18.73
N LYS A 422 -19.73 12.02 18.32
CA LYS A 422 -18.53 12.20 17.49
C LYS A 422 -17.28 11.66 18.19
N TYR A 423 -17.09 12.03 19.46
CA TYR A 423 -15.94 11.59 20.26
C TYR A 423 -16.03 10.12 20.68
N GLU A 424 -17.23 9.57 20.91
CA GLU A 424 -17.44 8.14 21.18
C GLU A 424 -17.03 7.28 19.97
N THR A 425 -17.41 7.72 18.76
CA THR A 425 -17.04 7.03 17.51
C THR A 425 -15.53 7.00 17.33
N TRP A 426 -14.85 8.13 17.54
CA TRP A 426 -13.38 8.20 17.46
C TRP A 426 -12.67 7.38 18.54
N LEU A 427 -13.27 7.24 19.73
CA LEU A 427 -12.74 6.39 20.79
C LEU A 427 -12.85 4.90 20.42
N ALA A 428 -13.98 4.49 19.82
CA ALA A 428 -14.19 3.12 19.35
C ALA A 428 -13.20 2.73 18.24
N GLU A 429 -12.95 3.64 17.28
CA GLU A 429 -11.96 3.46 16.22
C GLU A 429 -10.53 3.36 16.76
N ALA A 430 -10.20 4.11 17.81
CA ALA A 430 -8.90 4.05 18.47
C ALA A 430 -8.68 2.76 19.27
N GLY A 431 -9.75 2.07 19.68
CA GLY A 431 -9.70 0.80 20.41
C GLY A 431 -9.63 -0.45 19.53
N ALA A 432 -10.04 -0.37 18.26
CA ALA A 432 -10.21 -1.55 17.40
C ALA A 432 -8.90 -2.11 16.78
N ARG A 433 -7.74 -1.49 17.02
CA ARG A 433 -6.46 -1.92 16.42
C ARG A 433 -5.54 -2.73 17.35
N GLY A 434 -5.94 -2.92 18.60
CA GLY A 434 -5.21 -3.76 19.55
C GLY A 434 -6.18 -4.73 20.20
N ASP A 435 -5.95 -6.02 19.96
CA ASP A 435 -6.65 -7.17 20.56
C ASP A 435 -7.93 -7.62 19.83
N THR A 436 -7.80 -8.59 18.91
CA THR A 436 -8.53 -9.88 18.86
C THR A 436 -8.27 -10.59 17.51
N LEU A 437 -7.07 -11.12 17.30
CA LEU A 437 -6.90 -12.37 16.52
C LEU A 437 -7.18 -13.53 17.49
N ARG A 438 -8.44 -13.64 17.93
CA ARG A 438 -8.94 -14.76 18.70
C ARG A 438 -10.03 -15.41 17.86
N TYR A 439 -9.58 -16.34 17.02
CA TYR A 439 -10.45 -17.27 16.31
C TYR A 439 -11.34 -17.97 17.35
N LYS A 440 -12.64 -17.67 17.35
CA LYS A 440 -13.63 -18.54 18.01
C LYS A 440 -13.81 -19.77 17.12
N PRO A 441 -13.62 -21.00 17.62
CA PRO A 441 -13.86 -22.20 16.86
C PRO A 441 -15.36 -22.40 16.74
N ASN A 442 -15.85 -22.48 15.51
CA ASN A 442 -17.22 -22.93 15.26
C ASN A 442 -17.21 -24.45 15.37
N VAL A 443 -17.96 -24.97 16.35
CA VAL A 443 -18.20 -26.40 16.53
C VAL A 443 -19.11 -26.87 15.41
N PHE A 444 -18.58 -27.66 14.47
CA PHE A 444 -19.32 -28.73 13.83
C PHE A 444 -18.46 -29.99 13.74
N ASN A 445 -19.11 -31.05 14.18
CA ASN A 445 -18.64 -32.38 14.50
C ASN A 445 -18.57 -33.26 13.23
N ASN A 446 -17.47 -33.99 13.01
CA ASN A 446 -17.47 -35.44 12.70
C ASN A 446 -16.07 -36.01 12.38
N ASN A 447 -15.61 -36.89 13.28
CA ASN A 447 -14.95 -38.20 13.12
C ASN A 447 -14.06 -38.54 11.90
N GLY A 448 -12.86 -39.05 12.22
CA GLY A 448 -12.02 -39.95 11.40
C GLY A 448 -10.52 -39.71 11.62
N ALA A 449 -9.91 -40.19 12.71
CA ALA A 449 -9.22 -41.49 12.82
C ALA A 449 -7.90 -41.62 12.02
N HIS A 450 -6.77 -41.61 12.78
CA HIS A 450 -5.42 -42.20 12.60
C HIS A 450 -4.32 -41.18 12.95
N ASP A 451 -3.72 -41.23 14.13
CA ASP A 451 -2.60 -42.10 14.58
C ASP A 451 -1.32 -42.09 13.70
N ALA A 452 -0.31 -41.39 14.24
CA ALA A 452 1.01 -41.90 14.62
C ALA A 452 2.22 -41.85 13.64
N LEU A 453 3.32 -41.31 14.20
CA LEU A 453 4.75 -41.61 14.01
C LEU A 453 5.65 -40.65 13.16
N SER A 454 6.54 -39.96 13.91
CA SER A 454 7.95 -39.54 13.65
C SER A 454 8.86 -40.60 12.98
N PRO A 455 10.20 -40.40 12.82
CA PRO A 455 11.05 -39.23 12.46
C PRO A 455 12.15 -39.57 11.39
N ASP A 456 13.09 -38.63 11.19
CA ASP A 456 14.49 -38.77 10.73
C ASP A 456 14.86 -38.87 9.23
N GLY A 457 15.96 -38.17 8.89
CA GLY A 457 16.91 -38.64 7.86
C GLY A 457 17.45 -37.58 6.91
N ALA A 458 18.75 -37.30 7.03
CA ALA A 458 19.52 -36.25 6.34
C ALA A 458 20.10 -36.63 4.96
N HIS A 459 20.82 -35.65 4.37
CA HIS A 459 21.79 -35.68 3.25
C HIS A 459 21.17 -35.65 1.83
N SER A 460 21.69 -34.98 0.79
CA SER A 460 22.84 -34.08 0.58
C SER A 460 22.82 -33.62 -0.90
N ASP A 461 23.37 -32.44 -1.13
CA ASP A 461 24.20 -32.03 -2.29
C ASP A 461 23.60 -31.47 -3.61
N GLU A 462 24.26 -30.38 -4.02
CA GLU A 462 24.53 -29.81 -5.35
C GLU A 462 23.41 -29.78 -6.41
N SER A 463 22.86 -28.59 -6.68
CA SER A 463 22.18 -28.29 -7.95
C SER A 463 22.37 -26.83 -8.35
N THR A 464 22.86 -26.65 -9.57
CA THR A 464 23.11 -25.39 -10.28
C THR A 464 21.91 -24.45 -10.32
N PRO A 465 22.08 -23.11 -10.32
CA PRO A 465 20.96 -22.19 -10.34
C PRO A 465 20.24 -22.24 -11.70
N ASP A 466 18.97 -22.61 -11.65
CA ASP A 466 18.00 -22.56 -12.73
C ASP A 466 17.72 -21.09 -13.12
N PRO A 467 17.84 -20.69 -14.41
CA PRO A 467 17.58 -19.32 -14.84
C PRO A 467 16.08 -18.95 -14.89
N SER A 468 15.18 -19.79 -14.37
CA SER A 468 13.73 -19.54 -14.39
C SER A 468 13.10 -19.06 -13.07
N GLN A 469 13.91 -18.75 -12.05
CA GLN A 469 13.43 -18.09 -10.81
C GLN A 469 13.35 -16.55 -10.89
N ALA A 470 13.65 -15.95 -12.04
CA ALA A 470 13.71 -14.50 -12.20
C ALA A 470 12.42 -13.84 -12.74
N ILE A 471 11.20 -14.30 -12.40
CA ILE A 471 9.97 -13.48 -12.58
C ILE A 471 8.91 -13.85 -11.52
N TYR A 472 9.26 -13.76 -10.25
CA TYR A 472 8.33 -13.20 -9.27
C TYR A 472 9.04 -11.96 -8.76
N ALA A 473 8.77 -10.81 -9.39
CA ALA A 473 9.05 -9.54 -8.76
C ALA A 473 8.17 -9.53 -7.51
N GLU A 474 8.76 -9.87 -6.37
CA GLU A 474 8.25 -9.46 -5.08
C GLU A 474 7.93 -7.97 -5.24
N PHE A 475 6.65 -7.65 -5.10
CA PHE A 475 6.24 -6.27 -5.00
C PHE A 475 7.04 -5.70 -3.85
N ASP A 476 7.91 -4.77 -4.20
CA ASP A 476 8.77 -3.97 -3.36
C ASP A 476 7.96 -3.41 -2.19
N ASP A 477 7.89 -4.20 -1.11
CA ASP A 477 7.44 -3.83 0.23
C ASP A 477 8.58 -3.08 0.95
N ASP A 478 9.38 -2.31 0.19
CA ASP A 478 10.33 -1.28 0.65
C ASP A 478 9.58 -0.06 1.23
N PHE A 479 8.58 -0.33 2.05
CA PHE A 479 7.89 0.63 2.88
C PHE A 479 8.04 0.27 4.36
N GLU A 480 9.21 -0.21 4.79
CA GLU A 480 9.63 -0.17 6.20
C GLU A 480 11.12 -0.49 6.50
N ASP A 481 12.04 -0.47 5.53
CA ASP A 481 13.48 -0.51 5.86
C ASP A 481 13.99 0.91 6.14
N GLU A 482 13.82 1.34 7.39
CA GLU A 482 14.73 2.28 8.02
C GLU A 482 16.13 1.68 7.92
N GLU A 483 16.87 2.07 6.88
CA GLU A 483 18.26 1.69 6.59
C GLU A 483 19.04 1.54 7.91
N LEU A 484 19.21 0.28 8.36
CA LEU A 484 19.89 -0.04 9.61
C LEU A 484 21.30 0.51 9.51
N VAL A 485 21.52 1.67 10.13
CA VAL A 485 22.82 2.36 10.09
C VAL A 485 23.90 1.35 10.44
N ALA A 486 24.88 1.19 9.55
CA ALA A 486 25.97 0.26 9.75
C ALA A 486 26.71 0.61 11.04
N PRO A 487 27.04 -0.37 11.90
CA PRO A 487 27.70 -0.08 13.16
C PRO A 487 29.09 0.54 12.92
N ILE A 488 29.36 1.64 13.61
CA ILE A 488 30.59 2.42 13.53
C ILE A 488 31.72 1.84 14.40
N GLY A 489 31.44 0.79 15.18
CA GLY A 489 32.41 0.11 16.03
C GLY A 489 31.78 -0.95 16.92
N GLU A 490 32.55 -1.43 17.89
CA GLU A 490 32.13 -2.36 18.94
C GLU A 490 32.48 -1.79 20.31
N CYS A 491 31.68 -2.11 21.33
CA CYS A 491 31.99 -1.78 22.70
C CYS A 491 31.80 -2.99 23.63
N THR A 492 32.62 -3.06 24.67
CA THR A 492 32.50 -4.07 25.73
C THR A 492 32.03 -3.40 27.01
N ALA A 493 30.97 -3.91 27.60
CA ALA A 493 30.44 -3.43 28.87
C ALA A 493 31.43 -3.70 30.02
N MET A 494 31.81 -2.66 30.73
CA MET A 494 32.70 -2.74 31.90
C MET A 494 31.91 -2.90 33.20
N TYR A 495 30.62 -2.57 33.19
CA TYR A 495 29.73 -2.65 34.34
C TYR A 495 28.32 -3.07 33.90
N ASN A 496 27.57 -3.66 34.82
CA ASN A 496 26.14 -3.93 34.62
C ASN A 496 25.34 -2.62 34.55
N PHE A 497 24.36 -2.56 33.66
CA PHE A 497 23.38 -1.47 33.59
C PHE A 497 21.97 -2.03 33.35
N PRO A 498 20.98 -1.70 34.19
CA PRO A 498 19.67 -2.35 34.16
C PRO A 498 18.69 -1.81 33.10
N GLY A 499 18.97 -0.69 32.42
CA GLY A 499 18.15 -0.19 31.30
C GLY A 499 16.70 0.20 31.67
N ALA A 500 16.48 0.81 32.83
CA ALA A 500 15.12 1.08 33.35
C ALA A 500 14.45 2.36 32.78
N SER A 501 15.18 3.16 32.00
CA SER A 501 14.70 4.41 31.39
C SER A 501 14.24 4.21 29.95
N GLU A 502 13.26 5.02 29.52
CA GLU A 502 12.75 5.02 28.16
C GLU A 502 13.88 5.29 27.14
N GLY A 503 14.05 4.39 26.18
CA GLY A 503 15.11 4.46 25.16
C GLY A 503 16.46 3.84 25.57
N THR A 504 16.59 3.29 26.79
CA THR A 504 17.82 2.61 27.22
C THR A 504 17.72 1.10 27.14
N ILE A 505 18.85 0.43 26.90
CA ILE A 505 18.94 -1.04 26.89
C ILE A 505 19.75 -1.52 28.09
N SER A 506 19.35 -2.65 28.68
CA SER A 506 20.14 -3.27 29.74
C SER A 506 21.41 -3.89 29.18
N MET A 507 22.50 -3.94 29.96
CA MET A 507 23.72 -4.68 29.59
C MET A 507 24.35 -5.32 30.82
N GLN A 508 25.09 -6.41 30.60
CA GLN A 508 25.87 -7.10 31.63
C GLN A 508 27.37 -6.84 31.45
N GLU A 509 28.12 -6.82 32.54
CA GLU A 509 29.58 -6.72 32.52
C GLU A 509 30.18 -7.84 31.65
N GLY A 510 31.04 -7.45 30.71
CA GLY A 510 31.63 -8.34 29.70
C GLY A 510 30.81 -8.50 28.41
N GLU A 511 29.58 -7.97 28.33
CA GLU A 511 28.74 -8.04 27.11
C GLU A 511 29.33 -7.17 25.98
N VAL A 512 29.37 -7.72 24.76
CA VAL A 512 29.85 -7.02 23.56
C VAL A 512 28.67 -6.56 22.73
N LEU A 513 28.65 -5.28 22.38
CA LEU A 513 27.57 -4.60 21.66
C LEU A 513 28.13 -3.82 20.46
N ALA A 514 27.36 -3.72 19.39
CA ALA A 514 27.74 -2.94 18.22
C ALA A 514 27.40 -1.46 18.45
N VAL A 515 28.35 -0.55 18.25
CA VAL A 515 28.14 0.90 18.40
C VAL A 515 27.51 1.44 17.13
N VAL A 516 26.36 2.10 17.26
CA VAL A 516 25.62 2.72 16.15
C VAL A 516 25.89 4.23 16.10
N GLU A 517 25.98 4.89 17.26
CA GLU A 517 26.26 6.32 17.37
C GLU A 517 27.19 6.59 18.56
N GLU A 518 28.24 7.39 18.34
CA GLU A 518 29.20 7.81 19.36
C GLU A 518 28.63 8.95 20.22
N ASP A 519 29.04 8.98 21.48
CA ASP A 519 28.76 10.05 22.42
C ASP A 519 29.22 11.41 21.89
N LYS A 520 28.30 12.36 21.77
CA LYS A 520 28.58 13.74 21.29
C LYS A 520 28.88 14.71 22.45
N GLY A 521 29.17 14.19 23.63
CA GLY A 521 29.44 14.92 24.86
C GLY A 521 28.24 14.98 25.83
N ASP A 522 27.21 14.15 25.63
CA ASP A 522 26.04 14.04 26.50
C ASP A 522 26.10 12.82 27.44
N GLY A 523 27.12 11.96 27.29
CA GLY A 523 27.38 10.84 28.18
C GLY A 523 26.69 9.54 27.75
N TRP A 524 26.06 9.50 26.56
CA TRP A 524 25.27 8.36 26.09
C TRP A 524 25.77 7.85 24.74
N THR A 525 25.91 6.54 24.63
CA THR A 525 26.30 5.84 23.39
C THR A 525 25.11 5.00 22.91
N ARG A 526 24.77 5.08 21.61
CA ARG A 526 23.71 4.23 21.02
C ARG A 526 24.32 2.93 20.53
N VAL A 527 23.74 1.81 20.95
CA VAL A 527 24.24 0.47 20.66
C VAL A 527 23.16 -0.46 20.14
N ARG A 528 23.57 -1.49 19.41
CA ARG A 528 22.73 -2.54 18.81
C ARG A 528 23.23 -3.92 19.25
N ARG A 529 22.30 -4.80 19.63
CA ARG A 529 22.55 -6.24 19.85
C ARG A 529 22.41 -7.05 18.57
N ASN A 530 22.95 -8.25 18.56
CA ASN A 530 22.84 -9.17 17.40
C ASN A 530 21.40 -9.65 17.12
N ASN A 531 20.48 -9.47 18.07
CA ASN A 531 19.05 -9.77 17.89
C ASN A 531 18.24 -8.58 17.32
N GLY A 532 18.89 -7.45 17.03
CA GLY A 532 18.26 -6.24 16.48
C GLY A 532 17.81 -5.22 17.55
N ASP A 533 17.91 -5.52 18.84
CA ASP A 533 17.54 -4.56 19.89
C ASP A 533 18.53 -3.39 19.93
N GLU A 534 18.01 -2.17 19.85
CA GLU A 534 18.79 -0.94 19.95
C GLU A 534 18.38 -0.09 21.15
N GLY A 535 19.35 0.59 21.75
CA GLY A 535 19.10 1.55 22.81
C GLY A 535 20.34 2.31 23.23
N TYR A 536 20.17 3.20 24.20
CA TYR A 536 21.25 3.99 24.77
C TYR A 536 21.82 3.34 26.03
N ILE A 537 23.14 3.43 26.18
CA ILE A 537 23.89 3.02 27.37
C ILE A 537 24.83 4.15 27.81
N PRO A 538 25.19 4.24 29.11
CA PRO A 538 26.16 5.24 29.57
C PRO A 538 27.54 4.99 28.95
N THR A 539 28.11 5.98 28.29
CA THR A 539 29.44 5.87 27.64
C THR A 539 30.53 5.52 28.63
N SER A 540 30.44 6.03 29.87
CA SER A 540 31.40 5.74 30.94
C SER A 540 31.37 4.29 31.43
N TYR A 541 30.39 3.49 31.02
CA TYR A 541 30.22 2.11 31.46
C TYR A 541 30.73 1.10 30.43
N VAL A 542 31.26 1.57 29.31
CA VAL A 542 31.72 0.73 28.20
C VAL A 542 33.10 1.14 27.70
N SER A 543 33.85 0.16 27.22
CA SER A 543 35.11 0.39 26.49
C SER A 543 34.83 0.30 24.99
N ILE A 544 34.94 1.42 24.27
CA ILE A 544 34.60 1.54 22.84
C ILE A 544 35.82 1.33 21.94
N ARG A 545 35.64 0.60 20.84
CA ARG A 545 36.59 0.45 19.73
C ARG A 545 35.88 0.77 18.42
N LEU A 546 36.23 1.90 17.82
CA LEU A 546 35.65 2.34 16.54
C LEU A 546 36.38 1.69 15.35
N ASN A 547 35.62 1.38 14.31
CA ASN A 547 36.15 0.94 13.03
C ASN A 547 36.69 2.18 12.31
N LYS A 548 38.02 2.33 12.23
CA LYS A 548 38.66 3.44 11.52
C LYS A 548 38.76 3.19 10.03
#